data_AF-A0A352PS53-F1
#
_entry.id   AF-A0A352PS53-F1
#
_cell.length_a   1.000
_cell.length_b   1.000
_cell.length_c   1.000
_cell.angle_alpha   90.00
_cell.angle_beta   90.00
_cell.angle_gamma   90.00
#
_symmetry.space_group_name_H-M   'P 1'
#
loop_
_entity.id
_entity.type
_entity.pdbx_description
1 polymer ?
#
loop_
_entity_poly.entity_id
_entity_poly.type
_entity_poly.pdbx_seq_one_letter_code
_entity_poly.pdbx_strand_id
1 'polypeptide(L)'
;MRGVILEHIRVAPGSMVVTGEHAMAGGESLKLRRDFFGADEAITDYADGKGRWVATSICSGRNLNEAWERRNASVSNIRRQFNIDRYVDSQPSRFDPESTT
;
A
#
# COMPACT_ATOMS: atom_id res chain seq x y z
N MET A 1 -8.39 19.94 -7.01
CA MET A 1 -8.82 18.86 -6.09
C MET A 1 -7.63 17.96 -5.84
N ARG A 2 -7.29 17.69 -4.58
CA ARG A 2 -6.17 16.81 -4.21
C ARG A 2 -6.55 15.35 -4.45
N GLY A 3 -5.62 14.52 -4.93
CA GLY A 3 -5.83 13.08 -5.05
C GLY A 3 -5.33 12.35 -3.81
N VAL A 4 -6.04 11.30 -3.39
CA VAL A 4 -5.64 10.44 -2.27
C VAL A 4 -5.92 8.99 -2.64
N ILE A 5 -4.92 8.13 -2.45
CA ILE A 5 -5.03 6.68 -2.53
C ILE A 5 -4.92 6.13 -1.10
N LEU A 6 -5.93 5.38 -0.70
CA LEU A 6 -5.96 4.62 0.55
C LEU A 6 -6.06 3.14 0.18
N GLU A 7 -5.14 2.35 0.69
CA GLU A 7 -5.10 0.91 0.42
C GLU A 7 -4.69 0.14 1.67
N HIS A 8 -5.07 -1.13 1.71
CA HIS A 8 -4.55 -2.04 2.70
C HIS A 8 -3.50 -2.96 2.09
N ILE A 9 -2.40 -3.14 2.80
CA ILE A 9 -1.31 -4.01 2.40
C ILE A 9 -1.06 -5.05 3.48
N ARG A 10 -0.77 -6.27 3.03
CA ARG A 10 -0.25 -7.35 3.86
C ARG A 10 1.09 -7.77 3.29
N VAL A 11 2.11 -7.76 4.14
CA VAL A 11 3.46 -8.20 3.80
C VAL A 11 3.78 -9.46 4.58
N ALA A 12 4.42 -10.39 3.90
CA ALA A 12 4.97 -11.62 4.44
C ALA A 12 6.32 -11.91 3.75
N PRO A 13 7.14 -12.85 4.25
CA PRO A 13 8.41 -13.17 3.60
C PRO A 13 8.21 -13.52 2.12
N GLY A 14 8.90 -12.79 1.24
CA GLY A 14 8.86 -12.96 -0.23
C GLY A 14 7.53 -12.58 -0.90
N SER A 15 6.53 -12.07 -0.18
CA SER A 15 5.22 -11.77 -0.76
C SER A 15 4.53 -10.52 -0.19
N MET A 16 3.81 -9.82 -1.07
CA MET A 16 2.96 -8.68 -0.72
C MET A 16 1.63 -8.78 -1.45
N VAL A 17 0.55 -8.47 -0.75
CA VAL A 17 -0.78 -8.36 -1.32
C VAL A 17 -1.35 -6.99 -0.98
N VAL A 18 -1.79 -6.27 -2.01
CA VAL A 18 -2.68 -5.11 -1.87
C VAL A 18 -4.11 -5.64 -1.90
N THR A 19 -4.86 -5.35 -0.85
CA THR A 19 -6.17 -5.94 -0.58
C THR A 19 -7.16 -4.84 -0.18
N GLY A 20 -8.46 -5.11 -0.36
CA GLY A 20 -9.53 -4.27 0.14
C GLY A 20 -9.68 -4.33 1.67
N GLU A 21 -10.89 -4.09 2.16
CA GLU A 21 -11.22 -3.94 3.60
C GLU A 21 -10.90 -5.16 4.51
N HIS A 22 -10.59 -6.33 3.95
CA HIS A 22 -10.40 -7.58 4.72
C HIS A 22 -8.95 -7.81 5.21
N ALA A 23 -8.04 -6.87 4.98
CA ALA A 23 -6.61 -7.03 5.28
C ALA A 23 -6.25 -6.94 6.76
N MET A 24 -7.00 -6.14 7.53
CA MET A 24 -6.64 -5.72 8.89
C MET A 24 -7.01 -6.74 9.98
N ALA A 25 -7.76 -7.79 9.64
CA ALA A 25 -8.04 -8.89 10.56
C ALA A 25 -6.72 -9.60 10.90
N GLY A 26 -6.25 -9.43 12.15
CA GLY A 26 -5.01 -10.03 12.67
C GLY A 26 -3.86 -9.07 12.95
N GLY A 27 -4.01 -7.75 12.73
CA GLY A 27 -3.02 -6.77 13.14
C GLY A 27 -3.03 -6.53 14.65
N GLU A 28 -1.87 -6.65 15.30
CA GLU A 28 -1.72 -6.38 16.74
C GLU A 28 -1.04 -5.03 16.96
N SER A 29 -1.56 -4.19 17.87
CA SER A 29 -0.92 -2.92 18.24
C SER A 29 -0.66 -1.96 17.06
N LEU A 30 -1.69 -1.66 16.28
CA LEU A 30 -1.62 -0.69 15.17
C LEU A 30 -1.14 0.68 15.65
N LYS A 31 -0.16 1.25 14.94
CA LYS A 31 0.41 2.57 15.22
C LYS A 31 0.38 3.42 13.96
N LEU A 32 0.15 4.71 14.14
CA LEU A 32 0.37 5.69 13.09
C LEU A 32 1.87 5.86 12.84
N ARG A 33 2.27 5.85 11.58
CA ARG A 33 3.62 6.08 11.07
C ARG A 33 3.54 7.11 9.97
N ARG A 34 4.41 8.12 10.02
CA ARG A 34 4.61 9.08 8.92
C ARG A 34 5.79 8.65 8.07
N ASP A 35 5.80 9.11 6.82
CA ASP A 35 6.87 8.83 5.84
C ASP A 35 7.11 7.32 5.68
N PHE A 36 6.02 6.56 5.55
CA PHE A 36 6.03 5.11 5.61
C PHE A 36 6.36 4.50 4.24
N PHE A 37 7.65 4.20 4.03
CA PHE A 37 8.18 3.66 2.78
C PHE A 37 7.90 4.51 1.54
N GLY A 38 7.60 5.80 1.69
CA GLY A 38 7.21 6.71 0.60
C GLY A 38 5.71 7.02 0.55
N ALA A 39 4.89 6.38 1.38
CA ALA A 39 3.56 6.88 1.70
C ALA A 39 3.65 8.06 2.69
N ASP A 40 2.67 8.96 2.65
CA ASP A 40 2.64 10.11 3.57
C ASP A 40 2.43 9.60 5.01
N GLU A 41 1.45 8.69 5.18
CA GLU A 41 1.12 8.08 6.47
C GLU A 41 0.69 6.63 6.30
N ALA A 42 0.85 5.83 7.35
CA ALA A 42 0.28 4.51 7.46
C ALA A 42 -0.15 4.17 8.88
N ILE A 43 -1.23 3.40 9.00
CA ILE A 43 -1.65 2.76 10.25
C ILE A 43 -1.24 1.30 10.14
N THR A 44 -0.27 0.87 10.96
CA THR A 44 0.42 -0.41 10.75
C THR A 44 0.85 -1.07 12.07
N ASP A 45 0.95 -2.39 12.07
CA ASP A 45 1.60 -3.17 13.12
C ASP A 45 3.08 -3.49 12.79
N TYR A 46 3.65 -2.83 11.77
CA TYR A 46 5.04 -2.97 11.40
C TYR A 46 5.98 -2.55 12.53
N ALA A 47 6.98 -3.40 12.75
CA ALA A 47 8.12 -3.16 13.60
C ALA A 47 9.38 -3.73 12.93
N ASP A 48 10.53 -3.14 13.21
CA ASP A 48 11.81 -3.60 12.67
C ASP A 48 12.03 -5.08 13.04
N GLY A 49 12.50 -5.87 12.07
CA GLY A 49 12.68 -7.31 12.22
C GLY A 49 11.40 -8.16 12.13
N LYS A 50 10.21 -7.55 12.09
CA LYS A 50 8.94 -8.28 11.90
C LYS A 50 8.76 -8.67 10.44
N GLY A 51 8.85 -9.97 10.13
CA GLY A 51 8.71 -10.49 8.77
C GLY A 51 7.28 -10.50 8.21
N ARG A 52 6.26 -10.27 9.05
CA ARG A 52 4.85 -10.22 8.66
C ARG A 52 4.17 -9.03 9.31
N TRP A 53 3.46 -8.24 8.52
CA TRP A 53 2.78 -7.04 9.01
C TRP A 53 1.68 -6.61 8.03
N VAL A 54 0.78 -5.77 8.52
CA VAL A 54 -0.30 -5.15 7.77
C VAL A 54 -0.20 -3.64 7.89
N ALA A 55 -0.66 -2.92 6.87
CA ALA A 55 -0.81 -1.48 6.94
C ALA A 55 -2.02 -0.99 6.16
N THR A 56 -2.70 0.02 6.68
CA THR A 56 -3.47 0.97 5.86
C THR A 56 -2.50 2.05 5.40
N SER A 57 -2.15 2.09 4.11
CA SER A 57 -1.22 3.05 3.51
C SER A 57 -1.98 4.21 2.87
N ILE A 58 -1.52 5.45 3.08
CA ILE A 58 -2.15 6.67 2.59
C ILE A 58 -1.14 7.46 1.77
N CYS A 59 -1.44 7.63 0.48
CA CYS A 59 -0.64 8.42 -0.45
C CYS A 59 -1.49 9.55 -1.03
N SER A 60 -1.00 10.78 -0.96
CA SER A 60 -1.71 11.96 -1.44
C SER A 60 -0.84 12.78 -2.39
N GLY A 61 -1.47 13.37 -3.40
CA GLY A 61 -0.79 14.16 -4.43
C GLY A 61 -1.65 15.33 -4.88
N ARG A 62 -1.08 16.30 -5.61
CA ARG A 62 -1.83 17.49 -6.08
C ARG A 62 -3.03 17.11 -6.96
N ASN A 63 -2.99 15.93 -7.57
CA ASN A 63 -4.07 15.30 -8.31
C ASN A 63 -4.02 13.77 -8.12
N LEU A 64 -4.96 13.04 -8.71
CA LEU A 64 -5.05 11.58 -8.58
C LEU A 64 -3.87 10.84 -9.22
N ASN A 65 -3.33 11.34 -10.34
CA ASN A 65 -2.16 10.72 -10.98
C ASN A 65 -0.93 10.80 -10.07
N GLU A 66 -0.67 11.95 -9.46
CA GLU A 66 0.45 12.10 -8.51
C GLU A 66 0.27 11.21 -7.27
N ALA A 67 -0.96 11.04 -6.78
CA ALA A 67 -1.22 10.12 -5.67
C ALA A 67 -0.92 8.66 -6.04
N TRP A 68 -1.23 8.24 -7.28
CA TRP A 68 -0.87 6.92 -7.82
C TRP A 68 0.63 6.75 -8.01
N GLU A 69 1.34 7.76 -8.51
CA GLU A 69 2.80 7.73 -8.65
C GLU A 69 3.48 7.51 -7.29
N ARG A 70 3.04 8.25 -6.26
CA ARG A 70 3.53 8.08 -4.88
C ARG A 70 3.23 6.70 -4.33
N ARG A 71 2.01 6.20 -4.54
CA ARG A 71 1.65 4.84 -4.16
C ARG A 71 2.57 3.81 -4.83
N ASN A 72 2.80 3.92 -6.14
CA ASN A 72 3.64 2.98 -6.87
C ASN A 72 5.10 3.03 -6.41
N ALA A 73 5.61 4.22 -6.07
CA ALA A 73 6.91 4.36 -5.43
C ALA A 73 6.95 3.67 -4.05
N SER A 74 5.91 3.84 -3.23
CA SER A 74 5.80 3.19 -1.92
C SER A 74 5.82 1.67 -2.02
N VAL A 75 4.99 1.10 -2.90
CA VAL A 75 5.00 -0.35 -3.19
C VAL A 75 6.37 -0.83 -3.65
N SER A 76 7.04 -0.08 -4.53
CA SER A 76 8.37 -0.45 -5.02
C SER A 76 9.44 -0.44 -3.92
N ASN A 77 9.35 0.51 -2.99
CA ASN A 77 10.25 0.61 -1.84
C ASN A 77 10.06 -0.57 -0.88
N ILE A 78 8.81 -0.91 -0.57
CA ILE A 78 8.48 -2.08 0.26
C ILE A 78 9.02 -3.35 -0.40
N ARG A 79 8.76 -3.54 -1.71
CA ARG A 79 9.21 -4.75 -2.42
C ARG A 79 10.72 -4.90 -2.40
N ARG A 80 11.47 -3.80 -2.59
CA ARG A 80 12.93 -3.80 -2.54
C ARG A 80 13.45 -4.08 -1.13
N GLN A 81 12.87 -3.46 -0.11
CA GLN A 81 13.33 -3.60 1.27
C GLN A 81 13.10 -5.00 1.85
N PHE A 82 11.99 -5.64 1.48
CA PHE A 82 11.62 -6.96 2.01
C PHE A 82 11.86 -8.11 1.03
N ASN A 83 12.59 -7.85 -0.08
CA ASN A 83 12.90 -8.81 -1.13
C ASN A 83 11.66 -9.58 -1.62
N ILE A 84 10.67 -8.83 -2.11
CA ILE A 84 9.35 -9.37 -2.45
C ILE A 84 9.29 -9.75 -3.93
N ASP A 85 9.29 -11.05 -4.18
CA ASP A 85 9.16 -11.62 -5.52
C ASP A 85 7.70 -11.70 -5.96
N ARG A 86 6.80 -12.09 -5.05
CA ARG A 86 5.37 -12.26 -5.35
C ARG A 86 4.56 -11.04 -4.91
N TYR A 87 4.11 -10.26 -5.88
CA TYR A 87 3.22 -9.10 -5.67
C TYR A 87 1.85 -9.34 -6.31
N VAL A 88 0.79 -9.16 -5.53
CA VAL A 88 -0.60 -9.24 -6.01
C VAL A 88 -1.30 -7.91 -5.72
N ASP A 89 -1.78 -7.27 -6.77
CA ASP A 89 -2.61 -6.08 -6.67
C ASP A 89 -4.05 -6.46 -7.00
N SER A 90 -4.91 -6.53 -5.99
CA SER A 90 -6.32 -6.90 -6.15
C SER A 90 -7.24 -5.69 -6.28
N GLN A 91 -6.72 -4.46 -6.28
CA GLN A 91 -7.54 -3.32 -6.67
C GLN A 91 -7.90 -3.42 -8.16
N PRO A 92 -9.14 -3.13 -8.55
CA PRO A 92 -9.48 -3.06 -9.96
C PRO A 92 -8.55 -2.03 -10.62
N SER A 93 -7.94 -2.43 -11.74
CA SER A 93 -7.29 -1.49 -12.64
C SER A 93 -8.27 -0.35 -12.90
N ARG A 94 -7.74 0.88 -12.87
CA ARG A 94 -8.49 2.12 -13.11
C ARG A 94 -9.62 1.84 -14.11
N PHE A 95 -10.87 2.09 -13.69
CA PHE A 95 -11.97 2.05 -14.64
C PHE A 95 -11.65 3.09 -15.71
N ASP A 96 -11.20 2.63 -16.88
CA ASP A 96 -10.97 3.47 -18.04
C ASP A 96 -12.33 3.52 -18.77
N PRO A 97 -13.08 4.63 -18.66
CA PRO A 97 -14.41 4.73 -19.28
C PRO A 97 -14.37 4.65 -20.81
N GLU A 98 -13.19 4.63 -21.43
CA GLU A 98 -12.97 4.47 -22.87
C GLU A 98 -12.72 3.01 -23.30
N SER A 99 -12.76 2.04 -22.38
CA SER A 99 -12.52 0.62 -22.72
C SER A 99 -13.74 -0.14 -23.26
N THR A 100 -14.86 0.55 -23.48
CA THR A 100 -16.02 -0.03 -24.18
C THR A 100 -15.99 0.47 -25.62
N THR A 101 -15.32 -0.28 -26.50
CA THR A 101 -15.56 -0.23 -27.94
C THR A 101 -16.79 -1.07 -28.27
#